data_AF-A0A1H2VBF9-F1
#
_entry.id   AF-A0A1H2VBF9-F1
#
_cell.length_a   1.000
_cell.length_b   1.000
_cell.length_c   1.000
_cell.angle_alpha   90.00
_cell.angle_beta   90.00
_cell.angle_gamma   90.00
#
_symmetry.space_group_name_H-M   'P 1'
#
loop_
_entity.id
_entity.type
_entity.pdbx_description
1 polymer ?
#
loop_
_entity_poly.entity_id
_entity_poly.type
_entity_poly.pdbx_seq_one_letter_code
_entity_poly.pdbx_strand_id
1 'polypeptide(L)'
;MDIQINKDLIEDDRGNIYLVVDKSHDTLMLVNAFVHASFKHRIMFDTAFKDQFKDYEGQYIGKPAMDEVRHDYVFALHEWEGKLFSLSEVESNYSLQFIKMIEYYKHPGTL
;
A
#
# COMPACT_ATOMS: atom_id res chain seq x y z
N MET A 1 -16.86 -2.66 13.68
CA MET A 1 -15.46 -2.29 13.40
C MET A 1 -15.46 -1.10 12.46
N ASP A 2 -14.54 -0.13 12.62
CA ASP A 2 -14.44 1.03 11.73
C ASP A 2 -13.03 1.12 11.15
N ILE A 3 -12.93 0.89 9.84
CA ILE A 3 -11.67 0.86 9.07
C ILE A 3 -11.53 2.16 8.27
N GLN A 4 -10.34 2.78 8.38
CA GLN A 4 -9.94 4.00 7.68
C GLN A 4 -9.20 3.68 6.37
N ILE A 5 -9.76 4.15 5.25
CA ILE A 5 -9.18 3.99 3.90
C ILE A 5 -7.82 4.69 3.82
N ASN A 6 -6.86 4.09 3.12
CA ASN A 6 -5.49 4.59 2.90
C ASN A 6 -4.69 4.85 4.19
N LYS A 7 -5.09 4.25 5.31
CA LYS A 7 -4.44 4.45 6.59
C LYS A 7 -4.35 3.19 7.43
N ASP A 8 -5.44 2.44 7.56
CA ASP A 8 -5.41 1.18 8.30
C ASP A 8 -4.85 0.06 7.44
N LEU A 9 -4.12 -0.85 8.10
CA LEU A 9 -3.49 -2.01 7.52
C LEU A 9 -4.18 -3.29 7.98
N ILE A 10 -4.14 -4.30 7.12
CA ILE A 10 -4.68 -5.63 7.41
C ILE A 10 -3.59 -6.66 7.14
N GLU A 11 -3.33 -7.54 8.09
CA GLU A 11 -2.32 -8.61 7.98
C GLU A 11 -2.99 -9.99 7.91
N ASP A 12 -2.58 -10.82 6.96
CA ASP A 12 -2.98 -12.23 6.89
C ASP A 12 -2.07 -13.16 7.70
N ASP A 13 -2.45 -14.43 7.80
CA ASP A 13 -1.69 -15.47 8.51
C ASP A 13 -0.33 -15.81 7.88
N ARG A 14 -0.07 -15.33 6.66
CA ARG A 14 1.19 -15.51 5.92
C ARG A 14 2.11 -14.30 6.03
N GLY A 15 1.70 -13.24 6.73
CA GLY A 15 2.43 -11.98 6.86
C GLY A 15 2.30 -11.05 5.65
N ASN A 16 1.31 -11.27 4.77
CA ASN A 16 0.99 -10.30 3.75
C ASN A 16 0.23 -9.13 4.37
N ILE A 17 0.68 -7.92 4.03
CA ILE A 17 0.06 -6.67 4.48
C ILE A 17 -0.79 -6.11 3.34
N TYR A 18 -2.01 -5.70 3.67
CA TYR A 18 -2.98 -5.11 2.76
C TYR A 18 -3.38 -3.72 3.21
N LEU A 19 -3.60 -2.84 2.24
CA LEU A 19 -4.16 -1.51 2.42
C LEU A 19 -5.60 -1.50 1.90
N VAL A 20 -6.50 -0.85 2.64
CA VAL A 20 -7.87 -0.60 2.19
C VAL A 20 -7.86 0.63 1.29
N VAL A 21 -8.26 0.48 0.03
CA VAL A 21 -8.26 1.56 -0.97
C VAL A 21 -9.65 2.05 -1.33
N ASP A 22 -10.67 1.26 -1.04
CA ASP A 22 -12.08 1.65 -1.21
C ASP A 22 -12.97 0.92 -0.20
N LYS A 23 -14.12 1.54 0.12
CA LYS A 23 -15.15 1.01 1.01
C LYS A 23 -16.52 1.36 0.46
N SER A 24 -17.30 0.34 0.09
CA SER A 24 -18.67 0.49 -0.38
C SER A 24 -19.60 -0.41 0.45
N HIS A 25 -20.47 0.22 1.25
CA HIS A 25 -21.34 -0.47 2.20
C HIS A 25 -20.52 -1.41 3.11
N ASP A 26 -20.78 -2.72 3.04
CA ASP A 26 -20.07 -3.76 3.79
C ASP A 26 -18.97 -4.45 2.97
N THR A 27 -18.57 -3.86 1.84
CA THR A 27 -17.47 -4.38 1.00
C THR A 27 -16.24 -3.50 1.09
N LEU A 28 -15.09 -4.11 1.37
CA LEU A 28 -13.78 -3.46 1.32
C LEU A 28 -12.99 -3.92 0.11
N MET A 29 -12.37 -2.96 -0.56
CA MET A 29 -11.39 -3.25 -1.60
C MET A 29 -9.99 -3.13 -1.03
N LEU A 30 -9.26 -4.24 -1.08
CA LEU A 30 -7.92 -4.39 -0.53
C LEU A 30 -6.89 -4.53 -1.65
N VAL A 31 -5.72 -3.95 -1.46
CA VAL A 31 -4.55 -4.16 -2.30
C VAL A 31 -3.37 -4.53 -1.43
N ASN A 32 -2.48 -5.41 -1.90
CA ASN A 32 -1.24 -5.67 -1.17
C ASN A 32 -0.46 -4.36 -1.01
N ALA A 33 -0.06 -4.01 0.21
CA ALA A 33 0.53 -2.72 0.53
C ALA A 33 1.85 -2.49 -0.21
N PHE A 34 2.68 -3.53 -0.33
CA PHE A 34 3.94 -3.45 -1.08
C PHE A 34 3.70 -3.27 -2.58
N VAL A 35 2.75 -4.02 -3.15
CA VAL A 35 2.33 -3.82 -4.55
C VAL A 35 1.88 -2.38 -4.73
N HIS A 36 0.97 -1.86 -3.90
CA HIS A 36 0.51 -0.48 -4.01
C HIS A 36 1.66 0.54 -3.93
N ALA A 37 2.56 0.41 -2.95
CA ALA A 37 3.71 1.28 -2.79
C ALA A 37 4.66 1.24 -4.00
N SER A 38 4.85 0.08 -4.62
CA SER A 38 5.73 -0.08 -5.78
C SER A 38 5.29 0.71 -7.02
N PHE A 39 4.03 1.15 -7.09
CA PHE A 39 3.48 1.95 -8.19
C PHE A 39 3.24 3.43 -7.82
N LYS A 40 3.61 3.88 -6.61
CA LYS A 40 3.46 5.29 -6.20
C LYS A 40 4.38 6.25 -6.96
N HIS A 41 5.58 5.79 -7.30
CA HIS A 41 6.59 6.62 -7.95
C HIS A 41 6.84 6.22 -9.38
N ARG A 42 6.82 7.20 -10.29
CA ARG A 42 7.28 7.02 -11.65
C ARG A 42 8.80 7.10 -11.68
N ILE A 43 9.45 6.07 -12.22
CA ILE A 43 10.89 6.13 -12.49
C ILE A 43 11.12 7.20 -13.56
N MET A 44 11.89 8.22 -13.21
CA MET A 44 12.31 9.30 -14.10
C MET A 44 13.83 9.45 -14.02
N PHE A 45 14.48 9.71 -15.15
CA PHE A 45 15.95 9.83 -15.20
C PHE A 45 16.41 11.29 -15.16
N ASP A 46 15.63 12.16 -14.53
CA ASP A 46 15.95 13.58 -14.34
C ASP A 46 16.66 13.83 -13.00
N THR A 47 17.17 15.05 -12.83
CA THR A 47 17.90 15.46 -11.62
C THR A 47 17.00 15.41 -10.38
N ALA A 48 15.73 15.79 -10.50
CA ALA A 48 14.80 15.82 -9.37
C ALA A 48 14.54 14.42 -8.80
N PHE A 49 14.31 13.43 -9.66
CA PHE A 49 14.14 12.04 -9.24
C PHE A 49 15.43 11.50 -8.62
N LYS A 50 16.60 11.79 -9.22
CA LYS A 50 17.88 11.36 -8.66
C LYS A 50 18.13 11.96 -7.27
N ASP A 51 17.82 13.24 -7.07
CA ASP A 51 17.99 13.91 -5.79
C ASP A 51 17.03 13.35 -4.72
N GLN A 52 15.78 13.09 -5.10
CA GLN A 52 14.77 12.49 -4.21
C GLN A 52 15.15 11.08 -3.77
N PHE A 53 15.70 10.27 -4.67
CA PHE A 53 16.02 8.86 -4.42
C PHE A 53 17.52 8.60 -4.21
N LYS A 54 18.32 9.66 -3.95
CA LYS A 54 19.78 9.56 -3.80
C LYS A 54 20.20 8.54 -2.73
N ASP A 55 19.45 8.45 -1.63
CA ASP A 55 19.74 7.55 -0.51
C ASP A 55 19.51 6.08 -0.87
N TYR A 56 18.80 5.83 -1.98
CA TYR A 56 18.53 4.51 -2.54
C TYR A 56 19.47 4.15 -3.71
N GLU A 57 20.42 5.00 -4.08
CA GLU A 57 21.37 4.70 -5.15
C GLU A 57 22.18 3.44 -4.83
N GLY A 58 22.27 2.52 -5.79
CA GLY A 58 22.94 1.21 -5.63
C GLY A 58 22.15 0.17 -4.82
N GLN A 59 20.92 0.47 -4.38
CA GLN A 59 20.06 -0.46 -3.66
C GLN A 59 19.08 -1.21 -4.58
N TYR A 60 18.35 -2.19 -4.04
CA TYR A 60 17.30 -2.91 -4.77
C TYR A 60 16.13 -1.98 -5.12
N ILE A 61 15.55 -2.15 -6.30
CA ILE A 61 14.43 -1.34 -6.81
C ILE A 61 13.22 -1.33 -5.85
N GLY A 62 12.98 -2.44 -5.15
CA GLY A 62 11.88 -2.55 -4.19
C GLY A 62 12.13 -1.86 -2.85
N LYS A 63 13.34 -1.36 -2.57
CA LYS A 63 13.68 -0.79 -1.26
C LYS A 63 12.82 0.42 -0.87
N PRO A 64 12.59 1.42 -1.73
CA PRO A 64 11.80 2.59 -1.35
C PRO A 64 10.36 2.20 -0.95
N ALA A 65 9.73 1.34 -1.75
CA ALA A 65 8.38 0.83 -1.46
C ALA A 65 8.35 0.01 -0.16
N MET A 66 9.37 -0.81 0.09
CA MET A 66 9.48 -1.59 1.33
C MET A 66 9.67 -0.71 2.56
N ASP A 67 10.46 0.36 2.46
CA ASP A 67 10.68 1.28 3.57
C ASP A 67 9.40 2.03 3.94
N GLU A 68 8.62 2.43 2.93
CA GLU A 68 7.30 3.03 3.14
C GLU A 68 6.34 2.05 3.84
N VAL A 69 6.20 0.83 3.33
CA VAL A 69 5.32 -0.17 3.96
C VAL A 69 5.78 -0.51 5.39
N ARG A 70 7.09 -0.63 5.61
CA ARG A 70 7.65 -0.86 6.94
C ARG A 70 7.35 0.29 7.88
N HIS A 71 7.43 1.53 7.41
CA HIS A 71 7.09 2.71 8.20
C HIS A 71 5.64 2.65 8.65
N ASP A 72 4.70 2.48 7.70
CA ASP A 72 3.26 2.41 7.98
C ASP A 72 2.93 1.25 8.94
N TYR A 73 3.54 0.08 8.72
CA TYR A 73 3.35 -1.09 9.58
C TYR A 73 3.81 -0.84 11.03
N VAL A 74 5.00 -0.27 11.21
CA VAL A 74 5.52 0.06 12.54
C VAL A 74 4.63 1.09 13.23
N PHE A 75 4.11 2.08 12.50
CA PHE A 75 3.22 3.09 13.05
C PHE A 75 1.87 2.50 13.48
N ALA A 76 1.31 1.61 12.66
CA ALA A 76 0.06 0.91 12.96
C ALA A 76 0.22 -0.02 14.18
N LEU A 77 1.36 -0.69 14.34
CA LEU A 77 1.67 -1.53 15.51
C LEU A 77 1.71 -0.74 16.82
N HIS A 78 2.15 0.52 16.78
CA HIS A 78 2.21 1.38 17.96
C HIS A 78 0.95 2.24 18.15
N GLU A 79 -0.07 2.05 17.31
CA GLU A 79 -1.31 2.84 17.27
C GLU A 79 -1.05 4.36 17.17
N TRP A 80 0.08 4.78 16.60
CA TRP A 80 0.41 6.20 16.42
C TRP A 80 -0.39 6.80 15.28
N GLU A 81 -0.37 6.10 14.14
CA GLU A 81 -1.12 6.47 12.96
C GLU A 81 -1.60 5.20 12.24
N GLY A 82 -2.92 5.09 12.10
CA GLY A 82 -3.56 3.89 11.58
C GLY A 82 -3.62 2.76 12.60
N LYS A 83 -4.32 1.69 12.21
CA LYS A 83 -4.46 0.46 13.00
C LYS A 83 -4.05 -0.74 12.17
N LEU A 84 -3.56 -1.77 12.85
CA LEU A 84 -3.30 -3.08 12.25
C LEU A 84 -4.39 -4.06 12.67
N PHE A 85 -5.15 -4.56 11.70
CA PHE A 85 -6.18 -5.58 11.90
C PHE A 85 -5.74 -6.94 11.37
N SER A 86 -6.27 -8.02 11.94
CA SER A 86 -6.10 -9.36 11.34
C SER A 86 -7.10 -9.55 10.20
N LEU A 87 -6.69 -10.21 9.10
CA LEU A 87 -7.58 -10.47 7.98
C LEU A 87 -8.86 -11.22 8.41
N SER A 88 -8.72 -12.22 9.29
CA SER A 88 -9.85 -12.99 9.81
C SER A 88 -10.88 -12.15 10.59
N GLU A 89 -10.41 -11.15 11.35
CA GLU A 89 -11.31 -10.22 12.05
C GLU A 89 -12.07 -9.36 11.03
N VAL A 90 -11.39 -8.93 9.97
CA VAL A 90 -11.99 -8.13 8.91
C VAL A 90 -13.04 -8.91 8.13
N GLU A 91 -12.73 -10.15 7.74
CA GLU A 91 -13.66 -11.04 7.02
C GLU A 91 -14.93 -11.35 7.82
N SER A 92 -14.87 -11.29 9.15
CA SER A 92 -16.04 -11.50 10.01
C SER A 92 -17.03 -10.34 9.99
N ASN A 93 -16.60 -9.16 9.53
CA ASN A 93 -17.39 -7.92 9.53
C ASN A 93 -17.65 -7.36 8.12
N TYR A 94 -16.83 -7.75 7.12
CA TYR A 94 -16.86 -7.20 5.77
C TYR A 94 -16.69 -8.28 4.71
N SER A 95 -17.31 -8.07 3.56
CA SER A 95 -16.98 -8.77 2.31
C SER A 95 -15.70 -8.16 1.72
N LEU A 96 -14.74 -8.98 1.30
CA LEU A 96 -13.45 -8.50 0.81
C LEU A 96 -13.27 -8.75 -0.68
N GLN A 97 -12.78 -7.73 -1.39
CA GLN A 97 -12.32 -7.84 -2.76
C GLN A 97 -10.85 -7.47 -2.83
N PHE A 98 -10.06 -8.28 -3.53
CA PHE A 98 -8.63 -8.05 -3.66
C PHE A 98 -8.28 -7.55 -5.04
N ILE A 99 -7.64 -6.38 -5.12
CA ILE A 99 -6.94 -5.92 -6.30
C ILE A 99 -5.71 -6.80 -6.47
N LYS A 100 -5.77 -7.68 -7.47
CA LYS A 100 -4.71 -8.65 -7.78
C LYS A 100 -3.55 -8.04 -8.54
N MET A 101 -3.85 -7.05 -9.37
CA MET A 101 -2.91 -6.41 -10.28
C MET A 101 -3.30 -4.94 -10.43
N ILE A 102 -2.31 -4.06 -10.43
CA ILE A 102 -2.49 -2.64 -10.71
C ILE A 102 -2.27 -2.46 -12.21
N GLU A 103 -3.35 -2.19 -12.94
CA GLU A 103 -3.27 -1.85 -14.35
C GLU A 103 -3.14 -0.32 -14.48
N TYR A 104 -1.93 0.15 -14.78
CA TYR A 104 -1.71 1.55 -15.09
C TYR A 104 -2.03 1.80 -16.57
N TYR A 105 -3.32 1.89 -16.91
CA TYR A 105 -3.74 2.27 -18.25
C TYR A 105 -3.49 3.76 -18.48
N LYS A 106 -2.40 4.12 -19.17
CA LYS A 106 -2.27 5.45 -19.75
C LYS A 106 -3.03 5.48 -21.07
N HIS A 107 -4.08 6.27 -21.15
CA HIS A 107 -4.48 6.83 -22.44
C HIS A 107 -3.26 7.62 -22.99
N PRO A 108 -2.75 7.29 -24.19
CA PRO A 108 -1.71 8.07 -24.84
C PRO A 108 -2.34 9.37 -25.33
N GLY A 109 -2.42 10.40 -24.48
CA GLY A 109 -3.21 11.57 -24.86
C GLY A 109 -3.23 12.76 -23.91
N THR A 110 -2.15 13.04 -23.18
CA THR A 110 -1.88 14.42 -22.70
C THR A 110 -0.40 14.56 -22.35
N LEU A 111 0.32 15.16 -23.30
CA LEU A 111 1.61 15.83 -23.09
C LEU A 111 1.34 17.23 -22.52
#